data_AF-A0A9X3WA36-F1
#
_entry.id   AF-A0A9X3WA36-F1
#
_cell.length_a   1.000
_cell.length_b   1.000
_cell.length_c   1.000
_cell.angle_alpha   90.00
_cell.angle_beta   90.00
_cell.angle_gamma   90.00
#
_symmetry.space_group_name_H-M   'P 1'
#
loop_
_entity.id
_entity.type
_entity.pdbx_description
1 polymer ?
#
loop_
_entity_poly.entity_id
_entity_poly.type
_entity_poly.pdbx_seq_one_letter_code
_entity_poly.pdbx_strand_id
1 'polypeptide(L)'
;MSKKKINQKTNSKLLFVLVGFGAVILLGVIAIGVNTYRNQQQQEVAQQEQIRQNKIKKEKQRPKFKDYQSNDDTGNEQTAELTKAEAQKRLQQDLNYGLELISQVGSLSGVEVTSKTLSSSQYKQVEKHFDSLDTFNDFNQAVNISTPSGANYYGQNGNNKTYKAPKEGSTYKIIGGTSKYSDTSYDNYIFDVYLKYKVGKFNADKYLSVSVDQNSGVITAVKSEGGSNNG
;
A
#
# COMPACT_ATOMS: atom_id res chain seq x y z
N MET A 1 65.77 -31.51 44.09
CA MET A 1 64.31 -31.29 44.28
C MET A 1 64.10 -30.45 45.53
N SER A 2 63.53 -29.25 45.42
CA SER A 2 62.70 -28.66 46.49
C SER A 2 61.82 -27.58 45.86
N LYS A 3 60.51 -27.78 45.90
CA LYS A 3 59.50 -26.93 45.25
C LYS A 3 59.22 -25.72 46.14
N LYS A 4 59.36 -24.52 45.57
CA LYS A 4 58.98 -23.24 46.18
C LYS A 4 57.44 -23.20 46.35
N LYS A 5 56.94 -23.23 47.59
CA LYS A 5 55.55 -22.86 47.89
C LYS A 5 55.50 -21.35 48.10
N ILE A 6 54.92 -20.62 47.14
CA ILE A 6 54.50 -19.24 47.35
C ILE A 6 53.00 -19.28 47.64
N ASN A 7 52.65 -18.98 48.89
CA ASN A 7 51.27 -18.80 49.34
C ASN A 7 50.67 -17.58 48.63
N GLN A 8 49.88 -17.81 47.59
CA GLN A 8 49.06 -16.76 46.97
C GLN A 8 47.83 -16.58 47.85
N LYS A 9 47.91 -15.64 48.80
CA LYS A 9 46.79 -15.23 49.64
C LYS A 9 45.81 -14.46 48.75
N THR A 10 44.89 -15.18 48.09
CA THR A 10 43.85 -14.58 47.27
C THR A 10 42.92 -13.80 48.19
N ASN A 11 42.98 -12.47 48.10
CA ASN A 11 42.14 -11.56 48.89
C ASN A 11 40.67 -11.78 48.51
N SER A 12 39.97 -12.67 49.24
CA SER A 12 38.57 -13.03 48.97
C SER A 12 37.64 -11.81 48.96
N LYS A 13 37.96 -10.78 49.75
CA LYS A 13 37.23 -9.50 49.78
C LYS A 13 37.21 -8.79 48.41
N LEU A 14 38.28 -8.89 47.61
CA LEU A 14 38.34 -8.25 46.29
C LEU A 14 37.47 -8.99 45.26
N LEU A 15 37.38 -10.31 45.41
CA LEU A 15 36.58 -11.19 44.56
C LEU A 15 35.08 -11.00 44.81
N PHE A 16 34.67 -10.84 46.07
CA PHE A 16 33.27 -10.51 46.42
C PHE A 16 32.84 -9.12 45.96
N VAL A 17 33.74 -8.12 45.99
CA VAL A 17 33.45 -6.77 45.48
C VAL A 17 33.30 -6.77 43.96
N LEU A 18 34.13 -7.53 43.23
CA LEU A 18 34.03 -7.67 41.76
C LEU A 18 32.74 -8.38 41.32
N VAL A 19 32.34 -9.44 42.03
CA VAL A 19 31.08 -10.16 41.76
C VAL A 19 29.86 -9.28 42.11
N GLY A 20 29.93 -8.50 43.19
CA GLY A 20 28.89 -7.54 43.56
C GLY A 20 28.70 -6.43 42.53
N PHE A 21 29.79 -5.84 42.02
CA PHE A 21 29.72 -4.83 40.95
C PHE A 21 29.19 -5.42 39.64
N GLY A 22 29.61 -6.64 39.28
CA GLY A 22 29.11 -7.32 38.08
C GLY A 22 27.59 -7.56 38.11
N ALA A 23 27.06 -7.98 39.26
CA ALA A 23 25.63 -8.24 39.43
C ALA A 23 24.78 -6.96 39.39
N VAL A 24 25.26 -5.84 39.97
CA VAL A 24 24.54 -4.55 39.94
C VAL A 24 24.49 -3.96 38.53
N ILE A 25 25.58 -4.09 37.76
CA ILE A 25 25.62 -3.64 36.36
C ILE A 25 24.68 -4.50 35.49
N LEU A 26 24.68 -5.83 35.66
CA LEU A 26 23.82 -6.73 34.89
C LEU A 26 22.33 -6.46 35.17
N LEU A 27 21.95 -6.28 36.44
CA LEU A 27 20.57 -5.97 36.84
C LEU A 27 20.14 -4.57 36.38
N GLY A 28 21.05 -3.59 36.39
CA GLY A 28 20.81 -2.25 35.86
C GLY A 28 20.51 -2.24 34.35
N VAL A 29 21.27 -3.01 33.55
CA VAL A 29 21.05 -3.11 32.10
C VAL A 29 19.72 -3.82 31.78
N ILE A 30 19.36 -4.86 32.53
CA ILE A 30 18.08 -5.57 32.36
C ILE A 30 16.90 -4.66 32.75
N ALA A 31 17.01 -3.89 33.84
CA ALA A 31 15.97 -2.95 34.26
C ALA A 31 15.74 -1.82 33.24
N ILE A 32 16.81 -1.27 32.65
CA ILE A 32 16.70 -0.25 31.59
C ILE A 32 16.14 -0.85 30.29
N GLY A 33 16.54 -2.07 29.93
CA GLY A 33 16.04 -2.76 28.73
C GLY A 33 14.54 -3.06 28.77
N VAL A 34 14.02 -3.55 29.91
CA VAL A 34 12.59 -3.88 30.08
C VAL A 34 11.72 -2.61 30.14
N ASN A 35 12.24 -1.50 30.69
CA ASN A 35 11.50 -0.23 30.75
C ASN A 35 11.41 0.45 29.37
N THR A 36 12.47 0.35 28.55
CA THR A 36 12.48 0.87 27.18
C THR A 36 11.54 0.07 26.26
N TYR A 37 11.45 -1.25 26.43
CA TYR A 37 10.56 -2.11 25.64
C TYR A 37 9.07 -1.88 25.96
N ARG A 38 8.73 -1.63 27.24
CA ARG A 38 7.37 -1.24 27.65
C ARG A 38 6.99 0.17 27.15
N ASN A 39 7.92 1.12 27.17
CA ASN A 39 7.68 2.46 26.64
C ASN A 39 7.53 2.48 25.11
N GLN A 40 8.22 1.60 24.37
CA GLN A 40 8.03 1.45 22.92
C GLN A 40 6.64 0.91 22.58
N GLN A 41 6.15 -0.13 23.28
CA GLN A 41 4.78 -0.60 23.07
C GLN A 41 3.73 0.45 23.43
N GLN A 42 3.94 1.24 24.48
CA GLN A 42 3.02 2.33 24.82
C GLN A 42 3.07 3.49 23.82
N GLN A 43 4.22 3.79 23.21
CA GLN A 43 4.32 4.76 22.12
C GLN A 43 3.65 4.28 20.84
N GLU A 44 3.78 3.00 20.48
CA GLU A 44 3.11 2.42 19.30
C GLU A 44 1.58 2.41 19.48
N VAL A 45 1.09 2.07 20.67
CA VAL A 45 -0.34 2.14 20.99
C VAL A 45 -0.83 3.59 21.01
N ALA A 46 -0.06 4.54 21.55
CA ALA A 46 -0.42 5.95 21.53
C ALA A 46 -0.39 6.56 20.11
N GLN A 47 0.52 6.10 19.25
CA GLN A 47 0.55 6.49 17.84
C GLN A 47 -0.63 5.89 17.07
N GLN A 48 -0.99 4.62 17.32
CA GLN A 48 -2.20 4.02 16.75
C GLN A 48 -3.47 4.74 17.23
N GLU A 49 -3.55 5.10 18.50
CA GLU A 49 -4.69 5.85 19.06
C GLU A 49 -4.75 7.28 18.51
N GLN A 50 -3.61 7.96 18.29
CA GLN A 50 -3.55 9.25 17.60
C GLN A 50 -3.96 9.14 16.13
N ILE A 51 -3.53 8.09 15.42
CA ILE A 51 -3.94 7.82 14.04
C ILE A 51 -5.45 7.55 13.99
N ARG A 52 -6.00 6.79 14.94
CA ARG A 52 -7.43 6.52 15.09
C ARG A 52 -8.22 7.80 15.37
N GLN A 53 -7.77 8.63 16.31
CA GLN A 53 -8.40 9.92 16.63
C GLN A 53 -8.33 10.90 15.44
N ASN A 54 -7.23 10.92 14.68
CA ASN A 54 -7.11 11.73 13.47
C ASN A 54 -8.00 11.21 12.33
N LYS A 55 -8.20 9.89 12.21
CA LYS A 55 -9.18 9.30 11.29
C LYS A 55 -10.62 9.67 11.67
N ILE A 56 -10.98 9.60 12.96
CA ILE A 56 -12.30 10.02 13.47
C ILE A 56 -12.53 11.52 13.26
N LYS A 57 -11.51 12.37 13.44
CA LYS A 57 -11.60 13.80 13.16
C LYS A 57 -11.79 14.08 11.67
N LYS A 58 -11.12 13.32 10.79
CA LYS A 58 -11.32 13.40 9.33
C LYS A 58 -12.71 12.91 8.90
N GLU A 59 -13.26 11.86 9.51
CA GLU A 59 -14.64 11.41 9.27
C GLU A 59 -15.68 12.42 9.74
N LYS A 60 -15.48 13.07 10.90
CA LYS A 60 -16.38 14.13 11.38
C LYS A 60 -16.31 15.42 10.56
N GLN A 61 -15.24 15.63 9.80
CA GLN A 61 -15.03 16.77 8.91
C GLN A 61 -15.35 16.47 7.44
N ARG A 62 -15.65 15.22 7.08
CA ARG A 62 -16.26 14.94 5.77
C ARG A 62 -17.60 15.68 5.74
N PRO A 63 -17.85 16.56 4.76
CA PRO A 63 -19.17 17.11 4.58
C PRO A 63 -20.12 15.93 4.45
N LYS A 64 -21.04 15.79 5.42
CA LYS A 64 -22.17 14.88 5.27
C LYS A 64 -23.02 15.46 4.14
N PHE A 65 -22.73 15.03 2.91
CA PHE A 65 -23.66 15.24 1.82
C PHE A 65 -24.98 14.62 2.29
N LYS A 66 -26.07 15.40 2.19
CA LYS A 66 -27.40 14.85 2.42
C LYS A 66 -27.54 13.64 1.53
N ASP A 67 -27.94 12.51 2.12
CA ASP A 67 -28.38 11.35 1.35
C ASP A 67 -29.33 11.87 0.29
N TYR A 68 -28.96 11.68 -0.97
CA TYR A 68 -29.78 12.09 -2.09
C TYR A 68 -31.02 11.22 -2.01
N GLN A 69 -32.11 11.76 -1.44
CA GLN A 69 -33.44 11.16 -1.54
C GLN A 69 -33.85 11.24 -3.01
N SER A 70 -33.42 10.24 -3.77
CA SER A 70 -34.11 9.82 -4.97
C SER A 70 -35.52 9.44 -4.54
N ASN A 71 -36.52 10.21 -4.95
CA ASN A 71 -37.91 9.76 -4.90
C ASN A 71 -38.07 8.65 -5.94
N ASP A 72 -37.55 7.46 -5.63
CA ASP A 72 -37.97 6.22 -6.23
C ASP A 72 -38.47 5.32 -5.09
N ASP A 73 -39.72 4.93 -5.23
CA ASP A 73 -40.56 4.26 -4.26
C ASP A 73 -40.19 2.76 -4.15
N THR A 74 -38.94 2.47 -3.79
CA THR A 74 -38.49 1.12 -3.46
C THR A 74 -37.87 1.14 -2.07
N GLY A 75 -38.67 0.70 -1.11
CA GLY A 75 -38.31 0.68 0.30
C GLY A 75 -36.97 0.00 0.56
N ASN A 76 -36.11 0.69 1.31
CA ASN A 76 -35.20 0.14 2.31
C ASN A 76 -34.68 -1.29 2.06
N GLU A 77 -34.09 -1.55 0.90
CA GLU A 77 -33.26 -2.72 0.72
C GLU A 77 -31.88 -2.36 1.29
N GLN A 78 -31.52 -2.97 2.42
CA GLN A 78 -30.10 -3.18 2.70
C GLN A 78 -29.55 -3.88 1.45
N THR A 79 -28.85 -3.13 0.58
CA THR A 79 -28.17 -3.70 -0.58
C THR A 79 -27.27 -4.80 -0.04
N ALA A 80 -27.62 -6.06 -0.34
CA ALA A 80 -26.88 -7.20 0.16
C ALA A 80 -25.41 -7.04 -0.20
N GLU A 81 -24.53 -7.22 0.80
CA GLU A 81 -23.09 -7.22 0.59
C GLU A 81 -22.75 -8.17 -0.57
N LEU A 82 -21.95 -7.67 -1.51
CA LEU A 82 -21.45 -8.47 -2.62
C LEU A 82 -20.67 -9.66 -2.07
N THR A 83 -20.78 -10.80 -2.74
CA THR A 83 -19.88 -11.91 -2.46
C THR A 83 -18.46 -11.59 -2.94
N LYS A 84 -17.46 -12.26 -2.36
CA LYS A 84 -16.05 -12.14 -2.78
C LYS A 84 -15.86 -12.39 -4.28
N ALA A 85 -16.61 -13.34 -4.85
CA ALA A 85 -16.54 -13.67 -6.27
C ALA A 85 -17.11 -12.55 -7.15
N GLU A 86 -18.19 -11.90 -6.72
CA GLU A 86 -18.78 -10.76 -7.44
C GLU A 86 -17.87 -9.53 -7.37
N ALA A 87 -17.33 -9.23 -6.18
CA ALA A 87 -16.35 -8.17 -6.00
C ALA A 87 -15.09 -8.42 -6.86
N GLN A 88 -14.59 -9.66 -6.91
CA GLN A 88 -13.45 -10.02 -7.75
C GLN A 88 -13.74 -9.86 -9.25
N LYS A 89 -14.96 -10.18 -9.69
CA LYS A 89 -15.38 -10.01 -11.09
C LYS A 89 -15.46 -8.52 -11.46
N ARG A 90 -16.00 -7.68 -10.57
CA ARG A 90 -16.08 -6.22 -10.74
C ARG A 90 -14.69 -5.59 -10.76
N LEU A 91 -13.81 -5.98 -9.83
CA LEU A 91 -12.42 -5.54 -9.77
C LEU A 91 -11.71 -5.65 -11.13
N GLN A 92 -11.89 -6.75 -11.86
CA GLN A 92 -11.27 -6.90 -13.19
C GLN A 92 -11.77 -5.86 -14.21
N GLN A 93 -13.05 -5.48 -14.13
CA GLN A 93 -13.66 -4.45 -14.97
C GLN A 93 -13.13 -3.06 -14.59
N ASP A 94 -13.03 -2.79 -13.29
CA ASP A 94 -12.56 -1.51 -12.74
C ASP A 94 -11.09 -1.26 -13.07
N LEU A 95 -10.24 -2.30 -12.96
CA LEU A 95 -8.83 -2.24 -13.38
C LEU A 95 -8.71 -1.97 -14.89
N ASN A 96 -9.55 -2.61 -15.71
CA ASN A 96 -9.54 -2.36 -17.15
C ASN A 96 -9.97 -0.93 -17.47
N TYR A 97 -11.02 -0.44 -16.81
CA TYR A 97 -11.47 0.94 -16.94
C TYR A 97 -10.38 1.94 -16.53
N GLY A 98 -9.70 1.72 -15.40
CA GLY A 98 -8.62 2.60 -14.95
C GLY A 98 -7.49 2.71 -15.99
N LEU A 99 -7.07 1.57 -16.56
CA LEU A 99 -6.05 1.54 -17.62
C LEU A 99 -6.51 2.23 -18.91
N GLU A 100 -7.77 2.04 -19.28
CA GLU A 100 -8.36 2.73 -20.43
C GLU A 100 -8.38 4.24 -20.20
N LEU A 101 -8.80 4.69 -19.02
CA LEU A 101 -8.85 6.11 -18.68
C LEU A 101 -7.45 6.74 -18.72
N ILE A 102 -6.42 6.09 -18.14
CA ILE A 102 -5.02 6.54 -18.23
C ILE A 102 -4.62 6.76 -19.69
N SER A 103 -4.99 5.84 -20.58
CA SER A 103 -4.72 5.95 -22.02
C SER A 103 -5.46 7.13 -22.64
N GLN A 104 -6.74 7.32 -22.33
CA GLN A 104 -7.59 8.36 -22.92
C GLN A 104 -7.17 9.77 -22.50
N VAL A 105 -6.82 9.96 -21.23
CA VAL A 105 -6.47 11.29 -20.70
C VAL A 105 -4.97 11.61 -20.82
N GLY A 106 -4.18 10.65 -21.31
CA GLY A 106 -2.74 10.80 -21.39
C GLY A 106 -2.08 11.00 -20.03
N SER A 107 -2.64 10.39 -18.98
CA SER A 107 -2.12 10.58 -17.62
C SER A 107 -0.69 10.03 -17.50
N LEU A 108 0.09 10.62 -16.62
CA LEU A 108 1.45 10.21 -16.28
C LEU A 108 1.53 9.89 -14.78
N SER A 109 2.47 9.02 -14.41
CA SER A 109 2.82 8.81 -13.01
C SER A 109 3.32 10.12 -12.38
N GLY A 110 2.90 10.42 -11.15
CA GLY A 110 3.21 11.66 -10.44
C GLY A 110 2.43 12.91 -10.92
N VAL A 111 1.58 12.79 -11.94
CA VAL A 111 0.68 13.86 -12.37
C VAL A 111 -0.73 13.55 -11.88
N GLU A 112 -1.26 14.42 -11.02
CA GLU A 112 -2.58 14.27 -10.44
C GLU A 112 -3.69 14.54 -11.47
N VAL A 113 -4.57 13.56 -11.67
CA VAL A 113 -5.79 13.73 -12.46
C VAL A 113 -6.86 14.35 -11.56
N THR A 114 -7.40 15.47 -12.01
CA THR A 114 -8.40 16.26 -11.28
C THR A 114 -9.73 16.30 -12.06
N SER A 115 -10.80 16.79 -11.41
CA SER A 115 -12.08 16.99 -12.11
C SER A 115 -11.98 17.95 -13.30
N LYS A 116 -10.97 18.82 -13.35
CA LYS A 116 -10.74 19.76 -14.47
C LYS A 116 -10.06 19.09 -15.67
N THR A 117 -9.33 18.00 -15.46
CA THR A 117 -8.65 17.25 -16.53
C THR A 117 -9.58 16.20 -17.16
N LEU A 118 -10.76 15.98 -16.57
CA LEU A 118 -11.75 15.02 -17.03
C LEU A 118 -12.98 15.72 -17.62
N SER A 119 -13.59 15.11 -18.63
CA SER A 119 -14.97 15.44 -18.98
C SER A 119 -15.93 15.01 -17.86
N SER A 120 -17.10 15.63 -17.77
CA SER A 120 -18.12 15.24 -16.78
C SER A 120 -18.55 13.78 -16.90
N SER A 121 -18.52 13.22 -18.13
CA SER A 121 -18.79 11.80 -18.35
C SER A 121 -17.68 10.92 -17.78
N GLN A 122 -16.41 11.26 -18.02
CA GLN A 122 -15.28 10.52 -17.45
C GLN A 122 -15.29 10.57 -15.93
N TYR A 123 -15.51 11.75 -15.34
CA TYR A 123 -15.59 11.91 -13.89
C TYR A 123 -16.66 11.01 -13.26
N LYS A 124 -17.88 11.00 -13.82
CA LYS A 124 -18.96 10.11 -13.37
C LYS A 124 -18.64 8.61 -13.51
N GLN A 125 -17.84 8.25 -14.50
CA GLN A 125 -17.41 6.86 -14.66
C GLN A 125 -16.31 6.51 -13.65
N VAL A 126 -15.40 7.44 -13.31
CA VAL A 126 -14.45 7.23 -12.22
C VAL A 126 -15.17 6.88 -10.93
N GLU A 127 -16.19 7.66 -10.53
CA GLU A 127 -16.97 7.42 -9.30
C GLU A 127 -17.75 6.08 -9.29
N LYS A 128 -17.87 5.38 -10.43
CA LYS A 128 -18.49 4.04 -10.52
C LYS A 128 -17.50 2.90 -10.33
N HIS A 129 -16.21 3.17 -10.52
CA HIS A 129 -15.14 2.17 -10.51
C HIS A 129 -14.17 2.38 -9.35
N PHE A 130 -14.00 3.63 -8.93
CA PHE A 130 -13.16 4.08 -7.83
C PHE A 130 -13.99 4.98 -6.91
N ASP A 131 -13.80 4.88 -5.60
CA ASP A 131 -14.53 5.71 -4.63
C ASP A 131 -14.22 7.21 -4.75
N SER A 132 -13.09 7.56 -5.36
CA SER A 132 -12.58 8.92 -5.47
C SER A 132 -11.52 9.05 -6.56
N LEU A 133 -11.23 10.30 -6.94
CA LEU A 133 -10.09 10.61 -7.80
C LEU A 133 -8.75 10.30 -7.14
N ASP A 134 -8.65 10.41 -5.82
CA ASP A 134 -7.44 10.06 -5.07
C ASP A 134 -7.11 8.57 -5.27
N THR A 135 -8.10 7.70 -5.13
CA THR A 135 -7.93 6.26 -5.35
C THR A 135 -7.59 5.93 -6.81
N PHE A 136 -8.19 6.64 -7.77
CA PHE A 136 -7.77 6.53 -9.17
C PHE A 136 -6.32 7.00 -9.39
N ASN A 137 -5.90 8.08 -8.73
CA ASN A 137 -4.53 8.59 -8.82
C ASN A 137 -3.52 7.62 -8.18
N ASP A 138 -3.86 6.98 -7.08
CA ASP A 138 -3.07 5.89 -6.48
C ASP A 138 -2.94 4.71 -7.43
N PHE A 139 -4.04 4.33 -8.10
CA PHE A 139 -4.01 3.31 -9.14
C PHE A 139 -3.09 3.71 -10.30
N ASN A 140 -3.25 4.92 -10.85
CA ASN A 140 -2.40 5.48 -11.90
C ASN A 140 -0.92 5.47 -11.48
N GLN A 141 -0.63 5.89 -10.25
CA GLN A 141 0.73 5.88 -9.70
C GLN A 141 1.33 4.47 -9.66
N ALA A 142 0.53 3.46 -9.32
CA ALA A 142 0.99 2.08 -9.19
C ALA A 142 1.23 1.37 -10.55
N VAL A 143 0.47 1.74 -11.59
CA VAL A 143 0.48 1.00 -12.88
C VAL A 143 1.08 1.78 -14.05
N ASN A 144 1.19 3.11 -13.98
CA ASN A 144 1.62 3.89 -15.13
C ASN A 144 3.13 3.80 -15.34
N ILE A 145 3.53 3.37 -16.52
CA ILE A 145 4.93 3.27 -16.97
C ILE A 145 5.22 4.17 -18.18
N SER A 146 4.25 4.98 -18.58
CA SER A 146 4.41 5.95 -19.65
C SER A 146 5.27 7.12 -19.20
N THR A 147 5.96 7.72 -20.15
CA THR A 147 6.77 8.93 -19.99
C THR A 147 6.26 10.00 -20.96
N PRO A 148 6.54 11.31 -20.74
CA PRO A 148 6.05 12.36 -21.65
C PRO A 148 6.42 12.11 -23.13
N SER A 149 7.64 11.66 -23.40
CA SER A 149 8.18 11.53 -24.77
C SER A 149 8.51 10.10 -25.21
N GLY A 150 8.30 9.10 -24.36
CA GLY A 150 8.77 7.73 -24.61
C GLY A 150 10.28 7.61 -24.46
N ALA A 151 10.79 7.97 -23.28
CA ALA A 151 12.23 8.08 -23.00
C ALA A 151 13.01 6.80 -23.33
N ASN A 152 14.26 6.98 -23.73
CA ASN A 152 15.21 5.92 -24.00
C ASN A 152 15.86 5.46 -22.69
N TYR A 153 15.68 4.19 -22.31
CA TYR A 153 16.44 3.58 -21.22
C TYR A 153 17.63 2.80 -21.78
N TYR A 154 18.81 2.99 -21.18
CA TYR A 154 20.01 2.21 -21.45
C TYR A 154 20.03 1.02 -20.49
N GLY A 155 19.97 -0.21 -21.03
CA GLY A 155 20.14 -1.41 -20.21
C GLY A 155 21.55 -1.48 -19.61
N GLN A 156 21.67 -1.86 -18.34
CA GLN A 156 22.96 -1.96 -17.64
C GLN A 156 23.90 -3.07 -18.17
N ASN A 157 23.48 -3.87 -19.16
CA ASN A 157 24.19 -5.09 -19.58
C ASN A 157 25.15 -4.91 -20.77
N GLY A 158 25.86 -3.78 -20.87
CA GLY A 158 27.01 -3.61 -21.78
C GLY A 158 26.71 -3.58 -23.30
N ASN A 159 25.48 -3.86 -23.70
CA ASN A 159 24.95 -3.66 -25.04
C ASN A 159 23.98 -2.48 -24.96
N ASN A 160 24.29 -1.36 -25.60
CA ASN A 160 23.46 -0.13 -25.65
C ASN A 160 22.09 -0.36 -26.34
N LYS A 161 21.32 -1.38 -25.94
CA LYS A 161 19.93 -1.55 -26.34
C LYS A 161 19.15 -0.42 -25.70
N THR A 162 18.66 0.43 -26.59
CA THR A 162 17.76 1.51 -26.24
C THR A 162 16.35 0.95 -26.23
N TYR A 163 15.72 0.95 -25.06
CA TYR A 163 14.31 0.62 -24.93
C TYR A 163 13.52 1.92 -24.92
N LYS A 164 12.59 2.07 -25.88
CA LYS A 164 11.65 3.19 -25.86
C LYS A 164 10.55 2.88 -24.87
N ALA A 165 10.48 3.67 -23.80
CA ALA A 165 9.35 3.64 -22.89
C ALA A 165 8.07 4.00 -23.66
N PRO A 166 6.91 3.55 -23.18
CA PRO A 166 5.64 4.08 -23.67
C PRO A 166 5.59 5.59 -23.47
N LYS A 167 4.94 6.28 -24.41
CA LYS A 167 4.64 7.72 -24.28
C LYS A 167 3.27 7.94 -23.63
N GLU A 168 2.99 9.14 -23.16
CA GLU A 168 1.63 9.51 -22.75
C GLU A 168 0.60 9.17 -23.85
N GLY A 169 -0.60 8.75 -23.43
CA GLY A 169 -1.66 8.30 -24.33
C GLY A 169 -1.42 6.94 -25.01
N SER A 170 -0.32 6.24 -24.71
CA SER A 170 -0.13 4.87 -25.18
C SER A 170 -1.23 3.96 -24.62
N THR A 171 -1.82 3.13 -25.47
CA THR A 171 -2.89 2.21 -25.07
C THR A 171 -2.40 1.17 -24.09
N TYR A 172 -3.05 1.10 -22.93
CA TYR A 172 -2.92 0.03 -21.96
C TYR A 172 -3.90 -1.10 -22.29
N LYS A 173 -3.46 -2.35 -22.21
CA LYS A 173 -4.29 -3.55 -22.44
C LYS A 173 -3.91 -4.67 -21.51
N ILE A 174 -4.86 -5.15 -20.70
CA ILE A 174 -4.66 -6.34 -19.88
C ILE A 174 -4.47 -7.56 -20.80
N ILE A 175 -3.39 -8.32 -20.56
CA ILE A 175 -3.07 -9.55 -21.30
C ILE A 175 -3.09 -10.79 -20.40
N GLY A 176 -3.26 -10.61 -19.10
CA GLY A 176 -3.38 -11.69 -18.14
C GLY A 176 -3.19 -11.17 -16.72
N GLY A 177 -2.97 -12.12 -15.81
CA GLY A 177 -2.89 -11.82 -14.38
C GLY A 177 -3.89 -12.65 -13.59
N THR A 178 -3.85 -12.49 -12.28
CA THR A 178 -4.75 -13.13 -11.34
C THR A 178 -5.08 -12.17 -10.20
N SER A 179 -6.30 -12.26 -9.70
CA SER A 179 -6.72 -11.66 -8.44
C SER A 179 -7.05 -12.79 -7.47
N LYS A 180 -6.62 -12.65 -6.22
CA LYS A 180 -6.94 -13.62 -5.16
C LYS A 180 -7.41 -12.84 -3.94
N TYR A 181 -8.52 -13.27 -3.36
CA TYR A 181 -8.94 -12.76 -2.06
C TYR A 181 -7.83 -13.04 -1.04
N SER A 182 -7.43 -12.02 -0.31
CA SER A 182 -6.38 -12.07 0.70
C SER A 182 -6.99 -11.93 2.09
N ASP A 183 -7.74 -10.85 2.33
CA ASP A 183 -8.30 -10.54 3.64
C ASP A 183 -9.55 -9.65 3.55
N THR A 184 -10.13 -9.30 4.70
CA THR A 184 -11.22 -8.34 4.85
C THR A 184 -10.83 -7.30 5.89
N SER A 185 -11.12 -6.03 5.64
CA SER A 185 -10.91 -4.95 6.60
C SER A 185 -12.07 -3.98 6.58
N TYR A 186 -12.77 -3.84 7.71
CA TYR A 186 -14.03 -3.11 7.79
C TYR A 186 -15.00 -3.61 6.70
N ASP A 187 -15.58 -2.69 5.92
CA ASP A 187 -16.53 -3.00 4.84
C ASP A 187 -15.82 -3.26 3.50
N ASN A 188 -14.56 -3.71 3.50
CA ASN A 188 -13.78 -3.94 2.28
C ASN A 188 -13.23 -5.35 2.20
N TYR A 189 -13.33 -5.95 1.01
CA TYR A 189 -12.50 -7.08 0.63
C TYR A 189 -11.14 -6.60 0.14
N ILE A 190 -10.09 -7.31 0.52
CA ILE A 190 -8.71 -7.06 0.08
C ILE A 190 -8.30 -8.17 -0.87
N PHE A 191 -7.85 -7.79 -2.06
CA PHE A 191 -7.37 -8.69 -3.09
C PHE A 191 -5.88 -8.45 -3.37
N ASP A 192 -5.13 -9.56 -3.42
CA ASP A 192 -3.80 -9.58 -4.00
C ASP A 192 -3.94 -9.74 -5.51
N VAL A 193 -3.47 -8.74 -6.26
CA VAL A 193 -3.62 -8.66 -7.70
C VAL A 193 -2.25 -8.72 -8.35
N TYR A 194 -2.04 -9.77 -9.15
CA TYR A 194 -0.96 -9.82 -10.11
C TYR A 194 -1.49 -9.42 -11.48
N LEU A 195 -1.13 -8.24 -11.96
CA LEU A 195 -1.62 -7.66 -13.21
C LEU A 195 -0.58 -7.79 -14.31
N LYS A 196 -0.92 -8.41 -15.44
CA LYS A 196 -0.08 -8.40 -16.67
C LYS A 196 -0.77 -7.60 -17.76
N TYR A 197 -0.07 -6.61 -18.30
CA TYR A 197 -0.62 -5.74 -19.33
C TYR A 197 0.44 -5.31 -20.33
N LYS A 198 -0.03 -4.81 -21.47
CA LYS A 198 0.78 -4.14 -22.47
C LYS A 198 0.51 -2.65 -22.45
N VAL A 199 1.54 -1.87 -22.73
CA VAL A 199 1.44 -0.43 -22.96
C VAL A 199 2.10 -0.13 -24.30
N GLY A 200 1.30 0.06 -25.34
CA GLY A 200 1.79 0.03 -26.72
C GLY A 200 2.53 -1.29 -27.02
N LYS A 201 3.85 -1.21 -27.24
CA LYS A 201 4.70 -2.38 -27.51
C LYS A 201 5.37 -2.97 -26.26
N PHE A 202 5.26 -2.29 -25.11
CA PHE A 202 5.93 -2.69 -23.89
C PHE A 202 5.07 -3.66 -23.08
N ASN A 203 5.67 -4.70 -22.50
CA ASN A 203 4.99 -5.57 -21.55
C ASN A 203 5.32 -5.12 -20.14
N ALA A 204 4.35 -5.17 -19.25
CA ALA A 204 4.53 -4.82 -17.86
C ALA A 204 3.74 -5.77 -16.97
N ASP A 205 4.29 -5.99 -15.78
CA ASP A 205 3.66 -6.73 -14.72
C ASP A 205 3.77 -5.97 -13.40
N LYS A 206 2.68 -6.01 -12.62
CA LYS A 206 2.58 -5.30 -11.33
C LYS A 206 1.92 -6.19 -10.30
N TYR A 207 2.42 -6.12 -9.08
CA TYR A 207 1.77 -6.67 -7.90
C TYR A 207 1.12 -5.54 -7.13
N LEU A 208 -0.17 -5.68 -6.86
CA LEU A 208 -0.99 -4.68 -6.20
C LEU A 208 -1.78 -5.33 -5.06
N SER A 209 -1.97 -4.59 -3.98
CA SER A 209 -3.01 -4.84 -3.00
C SER A 209 -4.16 -3.88 -3.28
N VAL A 210 -5.36 -4.43 -3.53
CA VAL A 210 -6.55 -3.65 -3.91
C VAL A 210 -7.67 -3.89 -2.93
N SER A 211 -8.20 -2.83 -2.34
CA SER A 211 -9.40 -2.86 -1.49
C SER A 211 -10.64 -2.54 -2.30
N VAL A 212 -11.69 -3.34 -2.11
CA VAL A 212 -12.98 -3.22 -2.81
C VAL A 212 -14.09 -3.19 -1.78
N ASP A 213 -14.94 -2.16 -1.85
CA ASP A 213 -16.07 -2.00 -0.94
C ASP A 213 -17.08 -3.14 -1.10
N GLN A 214 -17.54 -3.70 0.00
CA GLN A 214 -18.41 -4.88 0.00
C GLN A 214 -19.81 -4.55 -0.51
N ASN A 215 -20.29 -3.32 -0.34
CA ASN A 215 -21.66 -2.96 -0.70
C ASN A 215 -21.76 -2.49 -2.16
N SER A 216 -20.88 -1.57 -2.55
CA SER A 216 -20.87 -0.94 -3.86
C SER A 216 -20.01 -1.68 -4.88
N GLY A 217 -18.98 -2.40 -4.42
CA GLY A 217 -18.03 -3.09 -5.27
C GLY A 217 -17.00 -2.18 -5.94
N VAL A 218 -16.91 -0.90 -5.55
CA VAL A 218 -15.92 0.04 -6.09
C VAL A 218 -14.56 -0.13 -5.41
N ILE A 219 -13.48 0.22 -6.11
CA ILE A 219 -12.13 0.24 -5.54
C ILE A 219 -12.00 1.42 -4.58
N THR A 220 -11.53 1.16 -3.36
CA THR A 220 -11.36 2.15 -2.29
C THR A 220 -9.90 2.41 -1.91
N ALA A 221 -8.99 1.51 -2.30
CA ALA A 221 -7.56 1.71 -2.13
C ALA A 221 -6.75 0.84 -3.09
N VAL A 222 -5.63 1.36 -3.58
CA VAL A 222 -4.65 0.61 -4.36
C VAL A 222 -3.26 0.86 -3.80
N LYS A 223 -2.49 -0.19 -3.56
CA LYS A 223 -1.09 -0.11 -3.14
C LYS A 223 -0.23 -0.97 -4.04
N SER A 224 0.93 -0.45 -4.44
CA SER A 224 1.93 -1.28 -5.11
C SER A 224 2.69 -2.10 -4.07
N GLU A 225 2.72 -3.43 -4.27
CA GLU A 225 3.44 -4.38 -3.42
C GLU A 225 4.93 -4.52 -3.85
N GLY A 226 5.41 -3.61 -4.70
CA GLY A 226 6.71 -3.71 -5.35
C GLY A 226 6.65 -4.57 -6.61
N GLY A 227 7.11 -4.00 -7.73
CA GLY A 227 7.23 -4.71 -9.00
C GLY A 227 8.47 -4.21 -9.74
N SER A 228 9.42 -5.11 -9.98
CA SER A 228 10.59 -4.85 -10.84
C SER A 228 10.09 -4.54 -12.25
N ASN A 229 10.45 -3.38 -12.79
CA ASN A 229 10.30 -3.14 -14.23
C ASN A 229 11.32 -4.03 -14.95
N ASN A 230 10.94 -5.25 -15.31
CA ASN A 230 11.76 -6.08 -16.19
C ASN A 230 11.60 -5.57 -17.62
N GLY A 231 12.35 -4.52 -17.95
CA GLY A 231 12.63 -4.10 -19.31
C GLY A 231 13.72 -4.95 -19.96
#